data_AF-A0A087U1Z2-F1
#
_entry.id   AF-A0A087U1Z2-F1
#
_cell.length_a   1.000
_cell.length_b   1.000
_cell.length_c   1.000
_cell.angle_alpha   90.00
_cell.angle_beta   90.00
_cell.angle_gamma   90.00
#
_symmetry.space_group_name_H-M   'P 1'
#
loop_
_entity.id
_entity.type
_entity.pdbx_description
1 polymer ?
#
loop_
_entity_poly.entity_id
_entity_poly.type
_entity_poly.pdbx_seq_one_letter_code
_entity_poly.pdbx_strand_id
1 'polypeptide(L)'
;MVCELMYLGRSEESAHKIANLLKSVCAFDHRIKTLFIATRIWTEVCSILEAEDGKLPPIAFSLMVIHFLQQLEKPLLPIIDIYMESW
;
A
#
# COMPACT_ATOMS: atom_id res chain seq x y z
N MET A 1 12.25 -7.58 -5.39
CA MET A 1 10.83 -7.45 -4.99
C MET A 1 10.51 -6.15 -4.22
N VAL A 2 10.89 -5.96 -2.95
CA VAL A 2 10.55 -4.70 -2.21
C VAL A 2 11.24 -3.46 -2.80
N CYS A 3 12.51 -3.57 -3.21
CA CYS A 3 13.22 -2.47 -3.88
C CYS A 3 12.58 -2.08 -5.23
N GLU A 4 12.15 -3.04 -6.05
CA GLU A 4 11.53 -2.76 -7.36
C GLU A 4 10.20 -2.00 -7.22
N LEU A 5 9.42 -2.30 -6.18
CA LEU A 5 8.18 -1.58 -5.86
C LEU A 5 8.44 -0.16 -5.36
N MET A 6 9.58 0.08 -4.72
CA MET A 6 10.02 1.43 -4.34
C MET A 6 10.40 2.28 -5.57
N TYR A 7 10.99 1.66 -6.60
CA TYR A 7 11.33 2.33 -7.87
C TYR A 7 10.11 2.53 -8.79
N LEU A 8 9.03 1.76 -8.62
CA LEU A 8 7.78 1.89 -9.39
C LEU A 8 7.03 3.21 -9.12
N GLY A 9 7.27 3.89 -7.99
CA GLY A 9 6.71 5.22 -7.74
C GLY A 9 7.28 6.34 -8.64
N ARG A 10 8.27 6.05 -9.50
CA ARG A 10 9.00 7.05 -10.28
C ARG A 10 8.49 7.24 -11.72
N SER A 11 7.60 6.37 -12.22
CA SER A 11 6.99 6.52 -13.56
C SER A 11 5.48 6.73 -13.47
N GLU A 12 4.91 7.58 -14.33
CA GLU A 12 3.48 7.94 -14.31
C GLU A 12 2.57 6.73 -14.55
N GLU A 13 2.96 5.80 -15.43
CA GLU A 13 2.20 4.59 -15.74
C GLU A 13 2.07 3.67 -14.52
N SER A 14 3.14 3.60 -13.72
CA SER A 14 3.20 2.77 -12.52
C SER A 14 2.43 3.38 -11.36
N ALA A 15 2.41 4.71 -11.25
CA ALA A 15 1.58 5.43 -10.28
C ALA A 15 0.08 5.16 -10.52
N HIS A 16 -0.38 5.14 -11.78
CA HIS A 16 -1.77 4.81 -12.13
C HIS A 16 -2.13 3.37 -11.76
N LYS A 17 -1.26 2.40 -12.04
CA LYS A 17 -1.45 0.99 -11.68
C LYS A 17 -1.58 0.81 -10.17
N ILE A 18 -0.72 1.47 -9.39
CA ILE A 18 -0.77 1.47 -7.93
C ILE A 18 -2.05 2.14 -7.41
N ALA A 19 -2.46 3.27 -7.97
CA ALA A 19 -3.69 3.95 -7.56
C ALA A 19 -4.93 3.08 -7.80
N ASN A 20 -5.00 2.40 -8.95
CA ASN A 20 -6.06 1.45 -9.28
C ASN A 20 -6.05 0.24 -8.33
N LEU A 21 -4.87 -0.33 -8.05
CA LEU A 21 -4.71 -1.40 -7.07
C LEU A 21 -5.26 -0.99 -5.70
N LEU A 22 -4.82 0.15 -5.16
CA LEU A 22 -5.27 0.64 -3.86
C LEU A 22 -6.78 0.90 -3.82
N LYS A 23 -7.35 1.38 -4.93
CA LYS A 23 -8.79 1.59 -5.07
C LYS A 23 -9.55 0.26 -5.02
N SER A 24 -9.10 -0.75 -5.76
CA SER A 24 -9.70 -2.09 -5.73
C SER A 24 -9.59 -2.73 -4.34
N VAL A 25 -8.42 -2.62 -3.70
CA VAL A 25 -8.19 -3.08 -2.32
C VAL A 25 -9.18 -2.44 -1.35
N CYS A 26 -9.39 -1.13 -1.43
CA CYS A 26 -10.33 -0.42 -0.56
C CYS A 26 -11.80 -0.80 -0.82
N ALA A 27 -12.12 -1.36 -2.00
CA ALA A 27 -13.47 -1.80 -2.34
C ALA A 27 -13.83 -3.18 -1.78
N PHE A 28 -12.84 -4.00 -1.40
CA PHE A 28 -13.09 -5.33 -0.82
C PHE A 28 -13.77 -5.28 0.54
N ASP A 29 -13.34 -4.38 1.43
CA ASP A 29 -13.88 -4.27 2.78
C ASP A 29 -13.66 -2.88 3.37
N HIS A 30 -14.70 -2.29 3.95
CA HIS A 30 -14.68 -0.97 4.57
C HIS A 30 -13.62 -0.81 5.69
N ARG A 31 -13.27 -1.90 6.38
CA ARG A 31 -12.24 -1.90 7.44
C ARG A 31 -10.84 -1.60 6.88
N ILE A 32 -10.59 -1.98 5.63
CA ILE A 32 -9.30 -1.78 4.95
C ILE A 32 -9.04 -0.28 4.75
N LYS A 33 -10.06 0.46 4.30
CA LYS A 33 -9.98 1.92 4.17
C LYS A 33 -9.71 2.59 5.52
N THR A 34 -10.35 2.10 6.58
CA THR A 34 -10.13 2.61 7.95
C THR A 34 -8.68 2.37 8.39
N LEU A 35 -8.13 1.19 8.13
CA LEU A 35 -6.75 0.86 8.46
C LEU A 35 -5.75 1.73 7.69
N PHE A 36 -5.95 1.95 6.39
CA PHE A 36 -5.11 2.86 5.61
C PHE A 36 -5.10 4.29 6.17
N ILE A 37 -6.27 4.82 6.53
CA ILE A 37 -6.36 6.16 7.13
C ILE A 37 -5.65 6.19 8.48
N ALA A 38 -5.86 5.19 9.33
CA ALA A 38 -5.20 5.09 10.62
C ALA A 38 -3.67 5.01 10.49
N THR A 39 -3.16 4.18 9.57
CA THR A 39 -1.72 4.07 9.29
C THR A 39 -1.15 5.40 8.78
N ARG A 40 -1.87 6.11 7.90
CA ARG A 40 -1.46 7.43 7.42
C ARG A 40 -1.33 8.42 8.57
N ILE A 41 -2.37 8.54 9.41
CA ILE A 41 -2.35 9.43 10.58
C ILE A 41 -1.21 9.05 11.53
N TRP A 42 -1.02 7.76 11.80
CA TRP A 42 0.09 7.28 12.63
C TRP A 42 1.46 7.68 12.07
N THR A 43 1.68 7.53 10.76
CA THR A 43 2.96 7.93 10.13
C THR A 43 3.22 9.43 10.20
N GLU A 44 2.16 10.25 10.10
CA GLU A 44 2.25 11.71 10.24
C GLU A 44 2.56 12.11 11.68
N VAL A 45 1.82 11.57 12.65
CA VAL A 45 2.02 11.86 14.09
C VAL A 45 3.42 11.46 14.57
N CYS A 46 3.95 10.36 14.02
CA CYS A 46 5.29 9.90 14.36
C CYS A 46 6.39 10.54 13.50
N SER A 47 6.08 11.49 12.62
CA SER A 47 7.04 12.14 11.70
C SER A 47 7.93 11.14 10.95
N ILE A 48 7.41 9.95 10.64
CA ILE A 48 8.20 8.85 10.06
C ILE A 48 8.69 9.22 8.66
N LEU A 49 7.89 9.99 7.93
CA LEU A 49 8.22 10.50 6.60
C LEU A 49 9.05 11.80 6.64
N GLU A 50 9.32 12.36 7.82
CA GLU A 50 10.07 13.61 7.99
C GLU A 50 11.50 13.36 8.49
N ALA A 51 11.72 12.25 9.21
CA ALA A 51 13.02 11.81 9.73
C ALA A 51 14.00 11.33 8.63
N GLU A 52 14.69 12.28 7.98
CA GLU A 52 15.98 12.20 7.23
C GLU A 52 16.23 11.08 6.18
N ASP A 53 17.38 11.16 5.47
CA ASP A 53 17.73 10.45 4.22
C ASP A 53 17.43 8.94 4.20
N GLY A 54 16.86 8.43 3.09
CA GLY A 54 16.52 7.01 2.90
C GLY A 54 15.07 6.63 3.21
N LYS A 55 14.16 7.61 3.24
CA LYS A 55 12.74 7.44 3.57
C LYS A 55 12.05 6.38 2.70
N LEU A 56 11.33 5.49 3.38
CA LEU A 56 10.32 4.65 2.74
C LEU A 56 9.26 5.57 2.11
N PRO A 57 8.98 5.43 0.81
CA PRO A 57 7.92 6.19 0.17
C PRO A 57 6.59 5.97 0.89
N PRO A 58 5.66 6.94 0.91
CA PRO A 58 4.35 6.78 1.55
C PRO A 58 3.59 5.53 1.08
N ILE A 59 3.78 5.12 -0.18
CA ILE A 59 3.19 3.90 -0.74
C ILE A 59 3.69 2.61 -0.05
N ALA A 60 4.91 2.60 0.49
CA ALA A 60 5.45 1.44 1.18
C ALA A 60 4.63 1.09 2.42
N PHE A 61 4.15 2.09 3.17
CA PHE A 61 3.24 1.86 4.30
C PHE A 61 1.91 1.26 3.85
N SER A 62 1.38 1.71 2.72
CA SER A 62 0.17 1.09 2.14
C SER A 62 0.40 -0.37 1.76
N LEU A 63 1.55 -0.70 1.17
CA LEU A 63 1.90 -2.08 0.85
C LEU A 63 2.10 -2.95 2.10
N MET A 64 2.68 -2.40 3.17
CA MET A 64 2.79 -3.09 4.46
C MET A 64 1.42 -3.42 5.05
N VAL A 65 0.46 -2.49 4.97
CA VAL A 65 -0.93 -2.73 5.40
C VAL A 65 -1.57 -3.84 4.57
N ILE A 66 -1.42 -3.81 3.25
CA ILE A 66 -1.93 -4.86 2.35
C ILE A 66 -1.35 -6.22 2.73
N HIS A 67 -0.03 -6.29 2.90
CA HIS A 67 0.65 -7.53 3.27
C HIS A 67 0.17 -8.04 4.63
N PHE A 68 0.07 -7.17 5.63
CA PHE A 68 -0.47 -7.52 6.94
C PHE A 68 -1.88 -8.13 6.84
N LEU A 69 -2.77 -7.53 6.05
CA LEU A 69 -4.14 -8.03 5.85
C LEU A 69 -4.20 -9.39 5.13
N GLN A 70 -3.24 -9.67 4.26
CA GLN A 70 -3.09 -10.94 3.55
C GLN A 70 -2.54 -12.05 4.47
N GLN A 71 -1.74 -11.71 5.48
CA GLN A 71 -1.11 -12.67 6.40
C GLN A 71 -1.95 -12.97 7.66
N LEU A 72 -3.15 -12.40 7.80
CA LEU A 72 -4.05 -12.73 8.91
C LEU A 72 -4.47 -14.21 8.86
N GLU A 73 -4.66 -14.85 10.03
CA GLU A 73 -5.15 -16.25 10.12
C GLU A 73 -6.41 -16.48 9.29
N LYS A 74 -7.29 -15.46 9.24
CA LYS A 74 -8.37 -15.34 8.27
C LYS A 74 -8.08 -14.13 7.36
N PRO A 75 -7.55 -14.35 6.14
CA PRO A 75 -7.15 -13.26 5.26
C PRO A 75 -8.36 -12.40 4.89
N LEU A 76 -8.21 -11.08 5.06
CA LEU A 76 -9.23 -10.10 4.66
C LEU A 76 -9.08 -9.67 3.19
N LEU A 77 -7.95 -10.02 2.58
CA LEU A 77 -7.61 -9.68 1.22
C LEU A 77 -6.94 -10.89 0.55
N PRO A 78 -7.30 -11.24 -0.70
CA PRO A 78 -6.54 -12.22 -1.46
C PRO A 78 -5.13 -11.68 -1.79
N ILE A 79 -4.23 -12.59 -2.22
CA ILE A 79 -2.94 -12.18 -2.81
C ILE A 79 -3.23 -11.52 -4.15
N ILE A 80 -2.74 -10.29 -4.33
CA ILE A 80 -3.00 -9.50 -5.54
C ILE A 80 -1.74 -9.46 -6.39
N ASP A 81 -1.88 -9.88 -7.65
CA ASP A 81 -0.83 -9.74 -8.66
C ASP A 81 -1.00 -8.42 -9.41
N ILE A 82 0.06 -7.62 -9.44
CA ILE A 82 0.10 -6.28 -10.03
C ILE A 82 0.18 -6.34 -11.57
N TYR A 83 0.46 -7.52 -12.14
CA TYR A 83 0.52 -7.77 -13.57
C TYR A 83 -0.75 -8.41 -14.14
N MET A 84 -1.68 -8.86 -13.28
CA MET A 84 -2.99 -9.31 -13.73
C MET A 84 -3.89 -8.10 -13.96
N GLU A 85 -3.96 -7.64 -15.22
CA GLU A 85 -4.83 -6.54 -15.67
C GLU A 85 -6.34 -6.84 -15.59
N SER A 86 -6.75 -8.00 -15.09
CA SER A 86 -8.14 -8.44 -15.09
C SER A 86 -8.59 -8.87 -13.69
N TRP A 87 -9.34 -7.98 -13.04
CA TRP A 87 -10.38 -8.30 -12.05
C TRP A 87 -11.68 -7.63 -12.51
#